data_AF-A0A918Z8X8-F1
#
_entry.id   AF-A0A918Z8X8-F1
#
_cell.length_a   1.000
_cell.length_b   1.000
_cell.length_c   1.000
_cell.angle_alpha   90.00
_cell.angle_beta   90.00
_cell.angle_gamma   90.00
#
_symmetry.space_group_name_H-M   'P 1'
#
loop_
_entity.id
_entity.type
_entity.pdbx_description
1 polymer ?
#
loop_
_entity_poly.entity_id
_entity_poly.type
_entity_poly.pdbx_seq_one_letter_code
_entity_poly.pdbx_strand_id
1 'polypeptide(L)'
;MACCSILLLLMSRLAGLHSERPARRRRQVLAAVCAGVIFELLLAWWLAYLLAGSAPHASHHMHRAASASGVPAQVAAAIVVVLLTLWVYAASRSPAAERPRAPVWTAGVIATAVAFSGPLTRAAETSHLAAMAQLELLTTLAPVLLVRGWPERSRSSSLPTALAAAGLWSAVVYLWHIPAVHHADFAGAAVLMPLSYLCAGLLLWRCAGERPAVLLAAQEAVALLGLALLLAPSPLYGTALADQRAAGVLMMLVDSVVLAVLLLRLTGRSFPRPRPPAPPTPARRKVIA
;
A
#
# COMPACT_ATOMS: atom_id res chain seq x y z
N MET A 1 -10.64 -6.35 -8.68
CA MET A 1 -10.29 -7.69 -9.20
C MET A 1 -8.77 -7.91 -9.15
N ALA A 2 -8.13 -7.79 -7.98
CA ALA A 2 -6.67 -7.94 -7.80
C ALA A 2 -6.24 -9.42 -7.59
N CYS A 3 -6.95 -10.36 -8.23
CA CYS A 3 -6.74 -11.78 -8.00
C CYS A 3 -5.68 -12.40 -8.93
N CYS A 4 -5.45 -11.89 -10.14
CA CYS A 4 -4.73 -12.66 -11.16
C CYS A 4 -3.22 -12.76 -10.93
N SER A 5 -2.51 -11.66 -10.68
CA SER A 5 -1.05 -11.67 -10.46
C SER A 5 -0.66 -12.56 -9.27
N ILE A 6 -1.55 -12.65 -8.27
CA ILE A 6 -1.35 -13.48 -7.08
C ILE A 6 -1.98 -14.86 -7.16
N LEU A 7 -3.01 -15.10 -7.98
CA LEU A 7 -3.37 -16.46 -8.40
C LEU A 7 -2.22 -17.08 -9.17
N LEU A 8 -1.58 -16.36 -10.10
CA LEU A 8 -0.43 -16.87 -10.86
C LEU A 8 0.77 -17.16 -9.95
N LEU A 9 1.06 -16.29 -8.98
CA LEU A 9 2.09 -16.54 -7.96
C LEU A 9 1.73 -17.70 -7.00
N LEU A 10 0.48 -17.85 -6.56
CA LEU A 10 0.04 -19.01 -5.75
C LEU A 10 0.03 -20.30 -6.57
N MET A 11 -0.51 -20.29 -7.79
CA MET A 11 -0.52 -21.43 -8.71
C MET A 11 0.90 -21.88 -9.03
N SER A 12 1.85 -20.96 -9.27
CA SER A 12 3.27 -21.31 -9.46
C SER A 12 3.92 -21.95 -8.21
N ARG A 13 3.41 -21.65 -7.01
CA ARG A 13 3.84 -22.30 -5.76
C ARG A 13 3.13 -23.63 -5.49
N LEU A 14 1.85 -23.74 -5.82
CA LEU A 14 1.02 -24.94 -5.62
C LEU A 14 1.32 -26.03 -6.66
N ALA A 15 1.49 -25.66 -7.94
CA ALA A 15 1.91 -26.59 -9.00
C ALA A 15 3.39 -27.00 -8.91
N GLY A 16 4.19 -26.29 -8.11
CA GLY A 16 5.65 -26.39 -8.09
C GLY A 16 6.23 -26.91 -6.78
N LEU A 17 5.62 -27.93 -6.15
CA LEU A 17 6.09 -28.45 -4.87
C LEU A 17 7.08 -29.63 -4.93
N HIS A 18 7.13 -30.47 -5.99
CA HIS A 18 7.88 -31.74 -5.93
C HIS A 18 8.83 -32.19 -7.08
N SER A 19 9.01 -31.51 -8.22
CA SER A 19 10.00 -32.03 -9.23
C SER A 19 10.70 -31.10 -10.22
N GLU A 20 10.23 -29.86 -10.47
CA GLU A 20 10.76 -29.05 -11.59
C GLU A 20 12.13 -28.39 -11.34
N ARG A 21 13.01 -28.44 -12.36
CA ARG A 21 14.36 -27.83 -12.32
C ARG A 21 14.29 -26.31 -12.04
N PRO A 22 15.18 -25.73 -11.20
CA PRO A 22 15.05 -24.35 -10.72
C PRO A 22 15.05 -23.27 -11.82
N ALA A 23 15.69 -23.53 -12.97
CA ALA A 23 15.67 -22.62 -14.12
C ALA A 23 14.28 -22.48 -14.76
N ARG A 24 13.49 -23.57 -14.83
CA ARG A 24 12.13 -23.55 -15.41
C ARG A 24 11.18 -22.80 -14.50
N ARG A 25 11.30 -23.01 -13.18
CA ARG A 25 10.59 -22.27 -12.14
C ARG A 25 10.88 -20.76 -12.19
N ARG A 26 12.14 -20.35 -12.38
CA ARG A 26 12.50 -18.92 -12.51
C ARG A 26 11.86 -18.29 -13.75
N ARG A 27 11.82 -19.00 -14.89
CA ARG A 27 11.15 -18.52 -16.12
C ARG A 27 9.63 -18.43 -15.96
N GLN A 28 8.98 -19.42 -15.33
CA GLN A 28 7.54 -19.39 -15.04
C GLN A 28 7.16 -18.22 -14.12
N VAL A 29 7.92 -17.98 -13.04
CA VAL A 29 7.68 -16.84 -12.14
C VAL A 29 7.89 -15.51 -12.88
N LEU A 30 8.94 -15.39 -13.70
CA LEU A 30 9.18 -14.18 -14.48
C LEU A 30 8.05 -13.92 -15.49
N ALA A 31 7.62 -14.95 -16.23
CA ALA A 31 6.52 -14.84 -17.19
C ALA A 31 5.18 -14.51 -16.51
N ALA A 32 4.91 -15.08 -15.34
CA ALA A 32 3.73 -14.75 -14.53
C ALA A 32 3.74 -13.29 -14.05
N VAL A 33 4.90 -12.79 -13.60
CA VAL A 33 5.05 -11.37 -13.21
C VAL A 33 4.89 -10.45 -14.42
N CYS A 34 5.51 -10.77 -15.57
CA CYS A 34 5.35 -9.98 -16.79
C CYS A 34 3.90 -9.98 -17.30
N ALA A 35 3.20 -11.11 -17.24
CA ALA A 35 1.80 -11.21 -17.65
C ALA A 35 0.87 -10.43 -16.68
N GLY A 36 1.14 -10.49 -15.38
CA GLY A 36 0.47 -9.67 -14.37
C GLY A 36 0.63 -8.18 -14.67
N VAL A 37 1.87 -7.70 -14.79
CA VAL A 37 2.17 -6.29 -15.13
C VAL A 37 1.52 -5.87 -16.45
N ILE A 38 1.55 -6.69 -17.51
CA ILE A 38 0.90 -6.34 -18.78
C ILE A 38 -0.63 -6.23 -18.61
N PHE A 39 -1.25 -7.17 -17.91
CA PHE A 39 -2.69 -7.12 -17.60
C PHE A 39 -3.05 -5.91 -16.73
N GLU A 40 -2.21 -5.59 -15.74
CA GLU A 40 -2.36 -4.42 -14.86
C GLU A 40 -2.28 -3.11 -15.67
N LEU A 41 -1.29 -2.96 -16.56
CA LEU A 41 -1.18 -1.81 -17.46
C LEU A 41 -2.41 -1.65 -18.37
N LEU A 42 -2.90 -2.77 -18.94
CA LEU A 42 -4.11 -2.79 -19.77
C LEU A 42 -5.37 -2.44 -18.96
N LEU A 43 -5.48 -2.92 -17.71
CA LEU A 43 -6.60 -2.63 -16.83
C LEU A 43 -6.60 -1.17 -16.37
N ALA A 44 -5.43 -0.61 -16.04
CA ALA A 44 -5.29 0.82 -15.70
C ALA A 44 -5.61 1.72 -16.90
N TRP A 45 -5.18 1.34 -18.11
CA TRP A 45 -5.55 2.03 -19.35
C TRP A 45 -7.05 1.96 -19.62
N TRP A 46 -7.68 0.79 -19.44
CA TRP A 46 -9.13 0.62 -19.58
C TRP A 46 -9.92 1.41 -18.53
N LEU A 47 -9.45 1.45 -17.27
CA LEU A 47 -10.02 2.29 -16.22
C LEU A 47 -9.93 3.76 -16.60
N ALA A 48 -8.75 4.24 -17.00
CA ALA A 48 -8.55 5.62 -17.43
C ALA A 48 -9.44 5.99 -18.62
N TYR A 49 -9.65 5.06 -19.56
CA TYR A 49 -10.55 5.23 -20.70
C TYR A 49 -12.04 5.32 -20.27
N LEU A 50 -12.50 4.42 -19.40
CA LEU A 50 -13.88 4.47 -18.86
C LEU A 50 -14.14 5.73 -18.03
N LEU A 51 -13.17 6.12 -17.21
CA LEU A 51 -13.25 7.32 -16.36
C LEU A 51 -13.25 8.59 -17.22
N ALA A 52 -12.42 8.65 -18.27
CA ALA A 52 -12.43 9.75 -19.23
C ALA A 52 -13.75 9.83 -20.04
N GLY A 53 -14.30 8.68 -20.47
CA GLY A 53 -15.56 8.61 -21.20
C GLY A 53 -16.82 8.92 -20.36
N SER A 54 -16.70 8.91 -19.02
CA SER A 54 -17.79 9.25 -18.10
C SER A 54 -17.68 10.65 -17.48
N ALA A 55 -16.60 11.39 -17.77
CA ALA A 55 -16.43 12.78 -17.33
C ALA A 55 -17.32 13.73 -18.17
N PRO A 56 -18.37 14.36 -17.60
CA PRO A 56 -19.23 15.26 -18.36
C PRO A 56 -18.54 16.62 -18.52
N HIS A 57 -17.92 16.86 -19.69
CA HIS A 57 -17.55 18.18 -20.24
C HIS A 57 -17.25 19.28 -19.17
N ALA A 58 -16.27 19.03 -18.30
CA ALA A 58 -15.98 19.87 -17.13
C ALA A 58 -15.21 21.17 -17.46
N SER A 59 -15.52 21.79 -18.61
CA SER A 59 -14.73 22.85 -19.23
C SER A 59 -14.98 24.27 -18.72
N HIS A 60 -15.92 24.49 -17.79
CA HIS A 60 -16.38 25.84 -17.42
C HIS A 60 -15.92 26.38 -16.04
N HIS A 61 -15.19 25.63 -15.21
CA HIS A 61 -14.84 26.08 -13.85
C HIS A 61 -13.33 26.12 -13.50
N MET A 62 -12.43 25.73 -14.41
CA MET A 62 -10.98 25.65 -14.11
C MET A 62 -10.28 26.99 -13.77
N HIS A 63 -10.86 28.16 -14.08
CA HIS A 63 -10.17 29.45 -13.93
C HIS A 63 -9.91 29.93 -12.49
N ARG A 64 -10.47 29.29 -11.45
CA ARG A 64 -10.25 29.71 -10.05
C ARG A 64 -9.10 29.01 -9.30
N ALA A 65 -8.53 27.93 -9.84
CA ALA A 65 -7.53 27.12 -9.12
C ALA A 65 -6.08 27.63 -9.22
N ALA A 66 -5.78 28.58 -10.12
CA ALA A 66 -4.40 28.93 -10.50
C ALA A 66 -3.61 29.78 -9.49
N SER A 67 -4.24 30.29 -8.42
CA SER A 67 -3.61 31.22 -7.45
C SER A 67 -3.19 30.57 -6.12
N ALA A 68 -3.16 29.23 -6.04
CA ALA A 68 -2.86 28.51 -4.79
C ALA A 68 -1.34 28.43 -4.50
N SER A 69 -0.77 29.48 -3.92
CA SER A 69 0.63 29.54 -3.44
C SER A 69 0.96 28.58 -2.28
N GLY A 70 0.01 27.76 -1.82
CA GLY A 70 0.15 26.82 -0.69
C GLY A 70 0.66 25.41 -1.04
N VAL A 71 0.67 25.02 -2.32
CA VAL A 71 1.11 23.69 -2.78
C VAL A 71 2.52 23.27 -2.29
N PRO A 72 3.55 24.15 -2.22
CA PRO A 72 4.90 23.74 -1.84
C PRO A 72 5.00 23.11 -0.44
N ALA A 73 4.23 23.62 0.54
CA ALA A 73 4.24 23.10 1.91
C ALA A 73 3.57 21.71 2.01
N GLN A 74 2.56 21.46 1.18
CA GLN A 74 1.82 20.19 1.13
C GLN A 74 2.68 19.10 0.45
N VAL A 75 3.40 19.46 -0.61
CA VAL A 75 4.42 18.59 -1.24
C VAL A 75 5.55 18.27 -0.27
N ALA A 76 6.04 19.26 0.48
CA ALA A 76 7.04 19.03 1.52
C ALA A 76 6.54 18.08 2.63
N ALA A 77 5.27 18.20 3.03
CA ALA A 77 4.64 17.26 3.96
C ALA A 77 4.57 15.83 3.38
N ALA A 78 4.18 15.66 2.11
CA ALA A 78 4.19 14.35 1.45
C ALA A 78 5.61 13.72 1.39
N ILE A 79 6.63 14.52 1.10
CA ILE A 79 8.04 14.08 1.15
C ILE A 79 8.43 13.65 2.58
N VAL A 80 8.08 14.45 3.60
CA VAL A 80 8.30 14.08 5.01
C VAL A 80 7.58 12.79 5.39
N VAL A 81 6.38 12.54 4.85
CA VAL A 81 5.61 11.30 5.06
C VAL A 81 6.31 10.09 4.41
N VAL A 82 6.83 10.21 3.19
CA VAL A 82 7.63 9.15 2.55
C VAL A 82 8.92 8.89 3.33
N LEU A 83 9.63 9.94 3.77
CA LEU A 83 10.85 9.83 4.57
C LEU A 83 10.58 9.21 5.95
N LEU A 84 9.47 9.55 6.62
CA LEU A 84 9.03 8.91 7.85
C LEU A 84 8.65 7.44 7.64
N THR A 85 7.99 7.12 6.52
CA THR A 85 7.65 5.73 6.15
C THR A 85 8.93 4.90 6.00
N LEU A 86 9.92 5.42 5.26
CA LEU A 86 11.23 4.79 5.11
C LEU A 86 11.98 4.68 6.46
N TRP A 87 11.94 5.71 7.29
CA TRP A 87 12.62 5.72 8.59
C TRP A 87 12.01 4.75 9.60
N VAL A 88 10.67 4.73 9.77
CA VAL A 88 10.03 3.76 10.68
C VAL A 88 10.16 2.32 10.15
N TYR A 89 10.26 2.14 8.84
CA TYR A 89 10.54 0.84 8.25
C TYR A 89 12.02 0.40 8.32
N ALA A 90 12.98 1.34 8.39
CA ALA A 90 14.38 1.07 8.68
C ALA A 90 14.61 0.79 10.19
N ALA A 91 13.81 1.45 11.06
CA ALA A 91 13.36 0.87 12.33
C ALA A 91 12.50 -0.39 12.08
N SER A 92 12.00 -1.10 13.09
CA SER A 92 11.29 -2.40 12.92
C SER A 92 12.09 -3.58 12.31
N ARG A 93 13.12 -3.34 11.47
CA ARG A 93 14.03 -4.37 10.94
C ARG A 93 15.04 -4.90 11.95
N SER A 94 15.40 -4.12 12.97
CA SER A 94 16.20 -4.66 14.08
C SER A 94 15.42 -5.77 14.79
N PRO A 95 16.10 -6.85 15.23
CA PRO A 95 15.47 -7.97 15.91
C PRO A 95 14.64 -7.48 17.11
N ALA A 96 13.36 -7.88 17.13
CA ALA A 96 12.29 -7.22 17.90
C ALA A 96 12.25 -7.57 19.40
N ALA A 97 13.41 -7.66 20.06
CA ALA A 97 13.51 -7.94 21.49
C ALA A 97 13.30 -6.69 22.36
N GLU A 98 13.91 -5.55 22.01
CA GLU A 98 14.14 -4.45 22.97
C GLU A 98 13.61 -3.07 22.54
N ARG A 99 13.07 -2.91 21.33
CA ARG A 99 12.60 -1.58 20.89
C ARG A 99 11.31 -1.17 21.62
N PRO A 100 11.24 0.05 22.18
CA PRO A 100 10.01 0.56 22.80
C PRO A 100 8.92 0.69 21.73
N ARG A 101 7.74 0.13 22.00
CA ARG A 101 6.59 0.16 21.07
C ARG A 101 5.86 1.50 21.07
N ALA A 102 5.92 2.20 22.21
CA ALA A 102 5.31 3.52 22.41
C ALA A 102 5.61 4.53 21.28
N PRO A 103 6.88 4.85 20.92
CA PRO A 103 7.15 5.83 19.86
C PRO A 103 6.59 5.44 18.48
N VAL A 104 6.51 4.14 18.15
CA VAL A 104 5.92 3.69 16.88
C VAL A 104 4.41 3.88 16.89
N TRP A 105 3.75 3.58 18.01
CA TRP A 105 2.31 3.81 18.18
C TRP A 105 1.99 5.31 18.19
N THR A 106 2.75 6.11 18.94
CA THR A 106 2.62 7.58 18.98
C THR A 106 2.80 8.20 17.60
N ALA A 107 3.77 7.74 16.79
CA ALA A 107 3.91 8.18 15.40
C ALA A 107 2.67 7.86 14.55
N GLY A 108 2.03 6.70 14.77
CA GLY A 108 0.76 6.35 14.11
C GLY A 108 -0.41 7.23 14.53
N VAL A 109 -0.50 7.59 15.81
CA VAL A 109 -1.49 8.55 16.33
C VAL A 109 -1.26 9.94 15.74
N ILE A 110 -0.01 10.41 15.71
CA ILE A 110 0.36 11.71 15.10
C ILE A 110 0.02 11.72 13.60
N ALA A 111 0.37 10.66 12.86
CA ALA A 111 0.02 10.56 11.43
C ALA A 111 -1.51 10.61 11.21
N THR A 112 -2.28 9.96 12.08
CA THR A 112 -3.76 10.02 12.06
C THR A 112 -4.25 11.44 12.37
N ALA A 113 -3.72 12.08 13.41
CA ALA A 113 -4.12 13.43 13.81
C ALA A 113 -3.78 14.49 12.74
N VAL A 114 -2.62 14.36 12.08
CA VAL A 114 -2.24 15.19 10.92
C VAL A 114 -3.19 14.96 9.75
N ALA A 115 -3.54 13.70 9.47
CA ALA A 115 -4.48 13.35 8.41
C ALA A 115 -5.89 13.93 8.63
N PHE A 116 -6.36 14.01 9.88
CA PHE A 116 -7.64 14.66 10.23
C PHE A 116 -7.51 16.16 10.57
N SER A 117 -6.34 16.76 10.39
CA SER A 117 -6.12 18.16 10.77
C SER A 117 -6.81 19.14 9.81
N GLY A 118 -7.46 20.17 10.35
CA GLY A 118 -8.15 21.21 9.56
C GLY A 118 -7.32 21.90 8.47
N PRO A 119 -5.98 22.05 8.57
CA PRO A 119 -5.16 22.49 7.44
C PRO A 119 -5.09 21.49 6.28
N LEU A 120 -4.94 20.19 6.56
CA LEU A 120 -4.83 19.18 5.49
C LEU A 120 -6.20 18.85 4.87
N THR A 121 -7.28 18.81 5.66
CA THR A 121 -8.64 18.63 5.12
C THR A 121 -9.00 19.74 4.12
N ARG A 122 -8.73 21.01 4.46
CA ARG A 122 -8.93 22.15 3.53
C ARG A 122 -8.02 22.12 2.30
N ALA A 123 -6.86 21.50 2.40
CA ALA A 123 -6.00 21.25 1.24
C ALA A 123 -6.59 20.15 0.35
N ALA A 124 -7.10 19.06 0.93
CA ALA A 124 -7.75 17.97 0.20
C ALA A 124 -9.05 18.41 -0.52
N GLU A 125 -9.77 19.40 0.02
CA GLU A 125 -10.91 20.05 -0.64
C GLU A 125 -10.53 20.81 -1.94
N THR A 126 -9.26 21.16 -2.13
CA THR A 126 -8.80 22.05 -3.22
C THR A 126 -7.67 21.47 -4.09
N SER A 127 -7.04 20.38 -3.68
CA SER A 127 -5.99 19.65 -4.40
C SER A 127 -6.18 18.14 -4.27
N HIS A 128 -6.21 17.46 -5.41
CA HIS A 128 -6.28 16.01 -5.50
C HIS A 128 -4.97 15.37 -5.00
N LEU A 129 -3.82 16.04 -5.18
CA LEU A 129 -2.56 15.61 -4.58
C LEU A 129 -2.63 15.63 -3.05
N ALA A 130 -3.18 16.69 -2.45
CA ALA A 130 -3.36 16.78 -1.01
C ALA A 130 -4.37 15.73 -0.49
N ALA A 131 -5.45 15.49 -1.24
CA ALA A 131 -6.40 14.42 -0.94
C ALA A 131 -5.73 13.03 -0.96
N MET A 132 -4.98 12.68 -2.01
CA MET A 132 -4.27 11.40 -2.05
C MET A 132 -3.22 11.27 -0.96
N ALA A 133 -2.51 12.35 -0.61
CA ALA A 133 -1.60 12.34 0.54
C ALA A 133 -2.31 12.05 1.87
N GLN A 134 -3.51 12.61 2.08
CA GLN A 134 -4.36 12.35 3.25
C GLN A 134 -4.85 10.89 3.28
N LEU A 135 -5.27 10.36 2.14
CA LEU A 135 -5.78 8.99 2.05
C LEU A 135 -4.64 7.95 2.18
N GLU A 136 -3.46 8.18 1.62
CA GLU A 136 -2.29 7.32 1.81
C GLU A 136 -1.80 7.29 3.26
N LEU A 137 -1.83 8.45 3.93
CA LEU A 137 -1.57 8.53 5.37
C LEU A 137 -2.49 7.61 6.18
N LEU A 138 -3.79 7.60 5.86
CA LEU A 138 -4.82 6.86 6.61
C LEU A 138 -4.92 5.40 6.20
N THR A 139 -4.66 5.04 4.94
CA THR A 139 -4.82 3.67 4.43
C THR A 139 -3.57 2.82 4.60
N THR A 140 -2.40 3.46 4.53
CA THR A 140 -1.09 2.81 4.49
C THR A 140 -0.29 3.14 5.76
N LEU A 141 0.13 4.40 5.96
CA LEU A 141 1.13 4.71 6.99
C LEU A 141 0.60 4.56 8.42
N ALA A 142 -0.47 5.29 8.79
CA ALA A 142 -0.99 5.25 10.15
C ALA A 142 -1.40 3.82 10.59
N PRO A 143 -2.08 3.01 9.75
CA PRO A 143 -2.34 1.60 10.06
C PRO A 143 -1.09 0.76 10.34
N VAL A 144 -0.04 0.87 9.51
CA VAL A 144 1.23 0.15 9.74
C VAL A 144 1.79 0.50 11.12
N LEU A 145 1.84 1.80 11.43
CA LEU A 145 2.40 2.32 12.67
C LEU A 145 1.59 1.89 13.90
N LEU A 146 0.27 2.08 13.86
CA LEU A 146 -0.65 1.73 14.94
C LEU A 146 -0.65 0.22 15.22
N VAL A 147 -0.68 -0.63 14.18
CA VAL A 147 -0.65 -2.09 14.33
C VAL A 147 0.71 -2.59 14.80
N ARG A 148 1.83 -2.00 14.35
CA ARG A 148 3.19 -2.40 14.77
C ARG A 148 3.55 -1.89 16.17
N GLY A 149 3.03 -0.74 16.57
CA GLY A 149 3.15 -0.19 17.92
C GLY A 149 2.17 -0.80 18.94
N TRP A 150 1.17 -1.57 18.49
CA TRP A 150 0.16 -2.17 19.36
C TRP A 150 0.79 -3.07 20.44
N PRO A 151 0.37 -2.96 21.72
CA PRO A 151 0.98 -3.72 22.81
C PRO A 151 0.73 -5.23 22.72
N GLU A 152 -0.41 -5.65 22.17
CA GLU A 152 -0.69 -7.07 21.91
C GLU A 152 -0.06 -7.51 20.59
N ARG A 153 0.66 -8.65 20.60
CA ARG A 153 1.05 -9.31 19.35
C ARG A 153 -0.22 -9.83 18.67
N SER A 154 -0.56 -9.26 17.50
CA SER A 154 -1.65 -9.77 16.67
C SER A 154 -1.46 -11.27 16.43
N ARG A 155 -2.41 -12.10 16.87
CA ARG A 155 -2.42 -13.52 16.54
C ARG A 155 -2.55 -13.64 15.02
N SER A 156 -1.79 -14.56 14.40
CA SER A 156 -1.87 -14.80 12.96
C SER A 156 -3.32 -15.09 12.56
N SER A 157 -3.95 -14.17 11.82
CA SER A 157 -5.30 -14.39 11.29
C SER A 157 -5.32 -15.57 10.31
N SER A 158 -6.50 -16.14 10.07
CA SER A 158 -6.70 -17.17 9.05
C SER A 158 -6.44 -16.60 7.63
N LEU A 159 -6.16 -17.47 6.65
CA LEU A 159 -6.00 -16.99 5.26
C LEU A 159 -7.30 -16.34 4.73
N PRO A 160 -8.50 -16.93 4.91
CA PRO A 160 -9.76 -16.29 4.52
C PRO A 160 -9.96 -14.91 5.14
N THR A 161 -9.66 -14.73 6.44
CA THR A 161 -9.78 -13.44 7.12
C THR A 161 -8.84 -12.38 6.52
N ALA A 162 -7.60 -12.76 6.21
CA ALA A 162 -6.64 -11.85 5.57
C ALA A 162 -7.06 -11.46 4.14
N LEU A 163 -7.60 -12.40 3.37
CA LEU A 163 -8.13 -12.13 2.02
C LEU A 163 -9.38 -11.26 2.04
N ALA A 164 -10.30 -11.49 2.99
CA ALA A 164 -11.49 -10.65 3.18
C ALA A 164 -11.11 -9.20 3.54
N ALA A 165 -10.12 -9.01 4.41
CA ALA A 165 -9.60 -7.69 4.76
C ALA A 165 -8.98 -6.96 3.55
N ALA A 166 -8.20 -7.66 2.72
CA ALA A 166 -7.66 -7.12 1.46
C ALA A 166 -8.75 -6.79 0.43
N GLY A 167 -9.79 -7.62 0.34
CA GLY A 167 -10.95 -7.37 -0.50
C GLY A 167 -11.72 -6.11 -0.07
N LEU A 168 -12.01 -5.98 1.22
CA LEU A 168 -12.68 -4.79 1.77
C LEU A 168 -11.84 -3.52 1.57
N TRP A 169 -10.53 -3.59 1.82
CA TRP A 169 -9.60 -2.49 1.59
C TRP A 169 -9.62 -2.03 0.12
N SER A 170 -9.53 -2.99 -0.81
CA SER A 170 -9.59 -2.69 -2.25
C SER A 170 -10.93 -2.09 -2.65
N ALA A 171 -12.03 -2.57 -2.06
CA ALA A 171 -13.38 -2.05 -2.31
C ALA A 171 -13.52 -0.60 -1.83
N VAL A 172 -12.99 -0.26 -0.64
CA VAL A 172 -12.98 1.13 -0.14
C VAL A 172 -12.16 2.04 -1.07
N VAL A 173 -10.95 1.61 -1.47
CA VAL A 173 -10.10 2.37 -2.40
C VAL A 173 -10.85 2.68 -3.71
N TYR A 174 -11.44 1.67 -4.36
CA TYR A 174 -12.14 1.90 -5.62
C TYR A 174 -13.46 2.67 -5.46
N LEU A 175 -14.26 2.40 -4.41
CA LEU A 175 -15.57 3.02 -4.22
C LEU A 175 -15.51 4.55 -4.24
N TRP A 176 -14.58 5.13 -3.47
CA TRP A 176 -14.39 6.58 -3.39
C TRP A 176 -13.77 7.22 -4.64
N HIS A 177 -13.26 6.41 -5.56
CA HIS A 177 -12.69 6.83 -6.82
C HIS A 177 -13.63 6.63 -8.02
N ILE A 178 -14.83 6.06 -7.82
CA ILE A 178 -15.89 6.11 -8.83
C ILE A 178 -16.37 7.57 -8.96
N PRO A 179 -16.29 8.23 -10.14
CA PRO A 179 -16.65 9.64 -10.27
C PRO A 179 -18.08 9.95 -9.83
N ALA A 180 -19.03 9.06 -10.09
CA ALA A 180 -20.42 9.19 -9.64
C ALA A 180 -20.57 9.19 -8.11
N VAL A 181 -19.69 8.49 -7.37
CA VAL A 181 -19.66 8.49 -5.90
C VAL A 181 -18.92 9.74 -5.39
N HIS A 182 -17.85 10.13 -6.07
CA HIS A 182 -17.05 11.31 -5.73
C HIS A 182 -17.82 12.63 -5.93
N HIS A 183 -18.69 12.69 -6.95
CA HIS A 183 -19.55 13.84 -7.24
C HIS A 183 -20.95 13.75 -6.60
N ALA A 184 -21.27 12.65 -5.91
CA ALA A 184 -22.42 12.61 -5.02
C ALA A 184 -22.08 13.41 -3.76
N ASP A 185 -22.40 14.70 -3.76
CA ASP A 185 -22.23 15.58 -2.61
C ASP A 185 -23.25 15.23 -1.51
N PHE A 186 -22.92 14.21 -0.71
CA PHE A 186 -23.75 13.75 0.41
C PHE A 186 -23.17 14.15 1.76
N ALA A 187 -24.07 14.56 2.66
CA ALA A 187 -23.72 15.02 4.00
C ALA A 187 -22.85 13.99 4.74
N GLY A 188 -21.66 14.43 5.17
CA GLY A 188 -20.70 13.62 5.91
C GLY A 188 -19.65 12.87 5.06
N ALA A 189 -19.69 12.93 3.73
CA ALA A 189 -18.68 12.31 2.86
C ALA A 189 -17.23 12.70 3.26
N ALA A 190 -16.99 13.97 3.57
CA ALA A 190 -15.70 14.51 4.01
C ALA A 190 -15.13 13.86 5.30
N VAL A 191 -15.96 13.24 6.13
CA VAL A 191 -15.52 12.49 7.33
C VAL A 191 -15.53 10.99 7.06
N LEU A 192 -16.60 10.49 6.41
CA LEU A 192 -16.79 9.07 6.14
C LEU A 192 -15.70 8.49 5.22
N MET A 193 -15.26 9.25 4.22
CA MET A 193 -14.19 8.83 3.32
C MET A 193 -12.88 8.61 4.10
N PRO A 194 -12.22 9.63 4.70
CA PRO A 194 -11.00 9.43 5.51
C PRO A 194 -11.13 8.32 6.56
N LEU A 195 -12.26 8.24 7.27
CA LEU A 195 -12.49 7.23 8.31
C LEU A 195 -12.55 5.81 7.73
N SER A 196 -13.19 5.61 6.58
CA SER A 196 -13.28 4.30 5.93
C SER A 196 -11.91 3.78 5.48
N TYR A 197 -11.03 4.65 4.95
CA TYR A 197 -9.66 4.30 4.61
C TYR A 197 -8.86 3.91 5.86
N LEU A 198 -8.99 4.65 6.97
CA LEU A 198 -8.35 4.30 8.24
C LEU A 198 -8.79 2.94 8.78
N CYS A 199 -10.10 2.70 8.84
CA CYS A 199 -10.67 1.46 9.34
C CYS A 199 -10.28 0.25 8.46
N ALA A 200 -10.34 0.40 7.14
CA ALA A 200 -9.96 -0.66 6.21
C ALA A 200 -8.45 -0.95 6.25
N GLY A 201 -7.62 0.08 6.32
CA GLY A 201 -6.17 -0.05 6.48
C GLY A 201 -5.80 -0.75 7.79
N LEU A 202 -6.41 -0.35 8.91
CA LEU A 202 -6.20 -0.99 10.21
C LEU A 202 -6.58 -2.48 10.18
N LEU A 203 -7.70 -2.83 9.56
CA LEU A 203 -8.13 -4.23 9.40
C LEU A 203 -7.14 -5.01 8.53
N LEU A 204 -6.76 -4.48 7.37
CA LEU A 204 -5.78 -5.09 6.46
C LEU A 204 -4.46 -5.36 7.19
N TRP A 205 -3.89 -4.36 7.84
CA TRP A 205 -2.59 -4.51 8.51
C TRP A 205 -2.66 -5.41 9.75
N ARG A 206 -3.76 -5.42 10.51
CA ARG A 206 -3.94 -6.32 11.66
C ARG A 206 -4.12 -7.78 11.23
N CYS A 207 -4.82 -8.04 10.13
CA CYS A 207 -5.07 -9.39 9.63
C CYS A 207 -3.94 -9.94 8.74
N ALA A 208 -3.44 -9.15 7.79
CA ALA A 208 -2.45 -9.55 6.80
C ALA A 208 -1.01 -9.13 7.12
N GLY A 209 -0.75 -8.43 8.22
CA GLY A 209 0.56 -7.84 8.59
C GLY A 209 1.79 -8.77 8.54
N GLU A 210 1.60 -10.08 8.69
CA GLU A 210 2.66 -11.12 8.59
C GLU A 210 2.56 -12.00 7.33
N ARG A 211 1.58 -11.72 6.46
CA ARG A 211 1.27 -12.39 5.18
C ARG A 211 1.64 -11.44 4.02
N PRO A 212 2.93 -11.20 3.72
CA PRO A 212 3.36 -10.20 2.73
C PRO A 212 2.72 -10.40 1.35
N ALA A 213 2.47 -11.64 0.91
CA ALA A 213 1.76 -11.89 -0.34
C ALA A 213 0.34 -11.30 -0.40
N VAL A 214 -0.40 -11.27 0.73
CA VAL A 214 -1.75 -10.69 0.78
C VAL A 214 -1.68 -9.15 0.81
N LEU A 215 -0.66 -8.60 1.47
CA LEU A 215 -0.42 -7.14 1.47
C LEU A 215 -0.05 -6.64 0.07
N LEU A 216 0.83 -7.36 -0.64
CA LEU A 216 1.14 -7.08 -2.06
C LEU A 216 -0.13 -7.08 -2.93
N ALA A 217 -1.08 -8.00 -2.68
CA ALA A 217 -2.35 -8.07 -3.42
C ALA A 217 -3.25 -6.85 -3.24
N ALA A 218 -3.31 -6.33 -2.02
CA ALA A 218 -4.08 -5.13 -1.74
C ALA A 218 -3.42 -3.93 -2.44
N GLN A 219 -2.14 -3.72 -2.16
CA GLN A 219 -1.33 -2.59 -2.65
C GLN A 219 -1.39 -2.40 -4.18
N GLU A 220 -1.38 -3.50 -4.97
CA GLU A 220 -1.62 -3.49 -6.43
C GLU A 220 -2.81 -2.61 -6.87
N ALA A 221 -3.91 -2.57 -6.11
CA ALA A 221 -5.08 -1.76 -6.43
C ALA A 221 -4.84 -0.23 -6.35
N VAL A 222 -3.96 0.22 -5.45
CA VAL A 222 -3.53 1.63 -5.34
C VAL A 222 -2.57 2.01 -6.46
N ALA A 223 -1.62 1.13 -6.81
CA ALA A 223 -0.73 1.35 -7.95
C ALA A 223 -1.51 1.46 -9.28
N LEU A 224 -2.48 0.56 -9.51
CA LEU A 224 -3.38 0.59 -10.67
C LEU A 224 -4.17 1.89 -10.78
N LEU A 225 -4.70 2.37 -9.64
CA LEU A 225 -5.44 3.62 -9.57
C LEU A 225 -4.54 4.83 -9.81
N GLY A 226 -3.37 4.89 -9.17
CA GLY A 226 -2.39 5.96 -9.39
C GLY A 226 -1.90 6.01 -10.84
N LEU A 227 -1.75 4.86 -11.49
CA LEU A 227 -1.44 4.78 -12.92
C LEU A 227 -2.62 5.28 -13.79
N ALA A 228 -3.86 4.96 -13.44
CA ALA A 228 -5.04 5.50 -14.14
C ALA A 228 -5.13 7.03 -14.01
N LEU A 229 -4.85 7.60 -12.83
CA LEU A 229 -4.76 9.05 -12.61
C LEU A 229 -3.66 9.71 -13.47
N LEU A 230 -2.50 9.05 -13.57
CA LEU A 230 -1.33 9.50 -14.33
C LEU A 230 -1.59 9.49 -15.85
N LEU A 231 -2.19 8.42 -16.36
CA LEU A 231 -2.45 8.22 -17.78
C LEU A 231 -3.74 8.88 -18.28
N ALA A 232 -4.59 9.40 -17.39
CA ALA A 232 -5.82 10.09 -17.77
C ALA A 232 -5.56 11.23 -18.79
N PRO A 233 -6.32 11.30 -19.90
CA PRO A 233 -6.16 12.36 -20.89
C PRO A 233 -6.75 13.71 -20.41
N SER A 234 -7.70 13.66 -19.49
CA SER A 234 -8.44 14.80 -18.92
C SER A 234 -8.57 14.66 -17.40
N PRO A 235 -8.90 15.74 -16.67
CA PRO A 235 -9.31 15.65 -15.28
C PRO A 235 -10.52 14.72 -15.09
N LEU A 236 -10.47 13.90 -14.05
CA LEU A 236 -11.50 12.95 -13.66
C LEU A 236 -12.29 13.42 -12.42
N TYR A 237 -11.68 14.28 -11.59
CA TYR A 237 -12.20 14.73 -10.28
C TYR A 237 -12.32 16.26 -10.17
N GLY A 238 -12.50 16.97 -11.29
CA GLY A 238 -12.69 18.42 -11.32
C GLY A 238 -11.46 19.29 -10.96
N THR A 239 -10.30 18.69 -10.71
CA THR A 239 -9.04 19.39 -10.38
C THR A 239 -8.17 19.67 -11.61
N ALA A 240 -7.02 20.32 -11.43
CA ALA A 240 -6.07 20.52 -12.51
C ALA A 240 -5.43 19.18 -12.93
N LEU A 241 -5.30 18.92 -14.24
CA LEU A 241 -4.73 17.67 -14.76
C LEU A 241 -3.31 17.39 -14.21
N ALA A 242 -2.50 18.43 -14.03
CA ALA A 242 -1.16 18.31 -13.45
C ALA A 242 -1.19 17.89 -11.97
N ASP A 243 -2.15 18.40 -11.19
CA ASP A 243 -2.36 18.06 -9.77
C ASP A 243 -2.86 16.61 -9.63
N GLN A 244 -3.82 16.19 -10.47
CA GLN A 244 -4.27 14.80 -10.53
C GLN A 244 -3.14 13.83 -10.91
N ARG A 245 -2.32 14.17 -11.92
CA ARG A 245 -1.18 13.33 -12.33
C ARG A 245 -0.11 13.27 -11.25
N ALA A 246 0.17 14.37 -10.55
CA ALA A 246 1.06 14.38 -9.39
C ALA A 246 0.55 13.48 -8.25
N ALA A 247 -0.78 13.47 -8.02
CA ALA A 247 -1.41 12.56 -7.08
C ALA A 247 -1.21 11.09 -7.47
N GLY A 248 -1.38 10.76 -8.77
CA GLY A 248 -1.08 9.43 -9.30
C GLY A 248 0.37 8.99 -9.09
N VAL A 249 1.33 9.89 -9.33
CA VAL A 249 2.75 9.65 -9.03
C VAL A 249 2.98 9.42 -7.53
N LEU A 250 2.35 10.20 -6.66
CA LEU A 250 2.46 10.02 -5.20
C LEU A 250 1.99 8.63 -4.77
N MET A 251 0.82 8.19 -5.23
CA MET A 251 0.28 6.86 -4.94
C MET A 251 1.23 5.76 -5.40
N MET A 252 1.72 5.84 -6.64
CA MET A 252 2.69 4.87 -7.17
C MET A 252 4.02 4.87 -6.39
N LEU A 253 4.48 6.01 -5.88
CA LEU A 253 5.70 6.10 -5.06
C LEU A 253 5.50 5.48 -3.67
N VAL A 254 4.39 5.79 -3.00
CA VAL A 254 4.05 5.18 -1.69
C VAL A 254 3.93 3.67 -1.83
N ASP A 255 3.20 3.21 -2.85
CA ASP A 255 3.04 1.78 -3.15
C ASP A 255 4.39 1.11 -3.44
N SER A 256 5.22 1.69 -4.32
CA SER A 256 6.55 1.18 -4.65
C SER A 256 7.46 1.04 -3.43
N VAL A 257 7.37 1.97 -2.47
CA VAL A 257 8.08 1.87 -1.20
C VAL A 257 7.56 0.68 -0.39
N VAL A 258 6.25 0.52 -0.21
CA VAL A 258 5.64 -0.62 0.50
C VAL A 258 5.92 -1.96 -0.20
N LEU A 259 5.92 -1.98 -1.52
CA LEU A 259 6.25 -3.13 -2.37
C LEU A 259 7.70 -3.58 -2.11
N ALA A 260 8.67 -2.67 -2.24
CA ALA A 260 10.09 -2.95 -1.98
C ALA A 260 10.31 -3.43 -0.54
N VAL A 261 9.62 -2.79 0.41
CA VAL A 261 9.54 -3.15 1.84
C VAL A 261 9.08 -4.60 2.06
N LEU A 262 8.02 -5.04 1.38
CA LEU A 262 7.44 -6.38 1.51
C LEU A 262 8.25 -7.44 0.77
N LEU A 263 8.76 -7.11 -0.42
CA LEU A 263 9.64 -7.97 -1.21
C LEU A 263 10.95 -8.27 -0.46
N LEU A 264 11.57 -7.26 0.17
CA LEU A 264 12.77 -7.46 0.98
C LEU A 264 12.51 -8.30 2.25
N ARG A 265 11.28 -8.33 2.78
CA ARG A 265 10.90 -9.26 3.86
C ARG A 265 10.73 -10.70 3.34
N LEU A 266 10.18 -10.86 2.14
CA LEU A 266 10.05 -12.17 1.47
C LEU A 266 11.43 -12.77 1.12
N THR A 267 12.35 -11.98 0.56
CA THR A 267 13.70 -12.43 0.24
C THR A 267 14.57 -12.58 1.49
N GLY A 268 14.46 -11.67 2.47
CA GLY A 268 15.20 -11.73 3.74
C GLY A 268 14.90 -12.98 4.59
N ARG A 269 13.66 -13.50 4.55
CA ARG A 269 13.31 -14.81 5.16
C ARG A 269 13.93 -16.01 4.42
N SER A 270 14.43 -15.83 3.20
CA SER A 270 14.97 -16.88 2.34
C SER A 270 16.49 -17.04 2.43
N PHE A 271 17.19 -16.12 3.11
CA PHE A 271 18.59 -16.34 3.47
C PHE A 271 18.64 -17.25 4.69
N PRO A 272 19.19 -18.49 4.59
CA PRO A 272 19.43 -19.29 5.77
C PRO A 272 20.40 -18.52 6.66
N ARG A 273 19.98 -18.21 7.89
CA ARG A 273 20.95 -17.78 8.91
C ARG A 273 22.05 -18.84 8.96
N PRO A 274 23.33 -18.45 8.98
CA PRO A 274 24.41 -19.41 9.24
C PRO A 274 24.02 -20.21 10.47
N ARG A 275 23.89 -21.54 10.32
CA ARG A 275 23.68 -22.40 11.48
C ARG A 275 24.88 -22.13 12.38
N PRO A 276 24.71 -21.77 13.66
CA PRO A 276 25.85 -21.69 14.56
C PRO A 276 26.58 -23.04 14.47
N PRO A 277 27.93 -23.05 14.44
CA PRO A 277 28.68 -24.29 14.33
C PRO A 277 28.17 -25.26 15.39
N ALA A 278 27.93 -26.51 14.99
CA ALA A 278 27.45 -27.52 15.91
C ALA A 278 28.39 -27.55 17.12
N PRO A 279 27.87 -27.53 18.37
CA PRO A 279 28.72 -27.57 19.55
C PRO A 279 29.66 -28.79 19.42
N PRO A 280 30.96 -28.64 19.74
CA PRO A 280 31.92 -29.71 19.55
C PRO A 280 31.41 -30.96 20.25
N THR A 281 31.28 -32.06 19.51
CA THR A 281 30.74 -33.30 20.04
C THR A 281 31.60 -33.69 21.24
N PRO A 282 31.02 -33.88 22.45
CA PRO A 282 31.82 -34.17 23.62
C PRO A 282 32.63 -35.43 23.35
N ALA A 283 33.96 -35.28 23.38
CA ALA A 283 34.86 -36.37 23.04
C ALA A 283 34.51 -37.57 23.93
N ARG A 284 34.10 -38.69 23.30
CA ARG A 284 33.88 -39.95 24.02
C ARG A 284 35.18 -40.29 24.72
N ARG A 285 35.26 -40.05 26.04
CA ARG A 285 36.32 -40.61 26.89
C ARG A 285 36.27 -42.12 26.66
N LYS A 286 37.30 -42.66 26.01
CA LYS A 286 37.56 -44.09 26.06
C LYS A 286 37.85 -44.41 27.52
N VAL A 287 36.88 -45.01 28.20
CA VAL A 287 37.15 -45.72 29.44
C VAL A 287 37.98 -46.93 29.03
N ILE A 288 39.27 -46.87 29.28
CA ILE A 288 40.15 -48.03 29.22
C ILE A 288 39.89 -48.76 30.54
N ALA A 289 39.37 -49.98 30.44
CA ALA A 289 39.19 -50.91 31.54
C ALA A 289 40.42 -51.83 31.63
#